data_AF-A0A812UXF8-F1
#
_entry.id   AF-A0A812UXF8-F1
#
_cell.length_a   1.000
_cell.length_b   1.000
_cell.length_c   1.000
_cell.angle_alpha   90.00
_cell.angle_beta   90.00
_cell.angle_gamma   90.00
#
_symmetry.space_group_name_H-M   'P 1'
#
loop_
_entity.id
_entity.type
_entity.pdbx_description
1 polymer ?
#
loop_
_entity_poly.entity_id
_entity_poly.type
_entity_poly.pdbx_seq_one_letter_code
_entity_poly.pdbx_strand_id
1 'polypeptide(L)'
;LLQTANAQFFALLPNIKVHRPHVSTDPFSTELVMERGNTDWWAAAKNKTFLYPIHASRSFLQTPTLASALYMMMLRWMHRDYRGVAGLVSAVGTDSKFEDDEMQIFRGLGRITDPHPDSHANRLRVSLAIADANMELPWDLLQDRLSV
;
A
#
# COMPACT_ATOMS: atom_id res chain seq x y z
N LEU A 1 8.16 18.32 0.10
CA LEU A 1 8.19 18.29 1.58
C LEU A 1 7.60 19.59 2.09
N LEU A 2 6.62 19.52 2.97
CA LEU A 2 6.03 20.69 3.63
C LEU A 2 6.63 20.81 5.03
N GLN A 3 6.92 22.03 5.47
CA GLN A 3 7.47 22.29 6.80
C GLN A 3 6.60 23.33 7.50
N THR A 4 6.21 23.06 8.75
CA THR A 4 5.50 24.04 9.58
C THR A 4 6.47 24.95 10.31
N ALA A 5 5.97 26.05 10.88
CA ALA A 5 6.77 26.97 11.71
C ALA A 5 7.46 26.26 12.89
N ASN A 6 6.91 25.13 13.35
CA ASN A 6 7.45 24.32 14.46
C ASN A 6 8.46 23.26 14.00
N ALA A 7 9.00 23.37 12.77
CA ALA A 7 9.95 22.42 12.19
C ALA A 7 9.43 20.97 12.07
N GLN A 8 8.10 20.78 12.04
CA GLN A 8 7.51 19.48 11.70
C GLN A 8 7.47 19.33 10.17
N PHE A 9 7.86 18.16 9.69
CA PHE A 9 7.87 17.86 8.27
C PHE A 9 6.67 17.00 7.88
N PHE A 10 6.11 17.26 6.72
CA PHE A 10 5.03 16.48 6.15
C PHE A 10 5.34 16.11 4.70
N ALA A 11 5.01 14.88 4.34
CA ALA A 11 5.03 14.39 2.97
C ALA A 11 3.59 14.39 2.42
N LEU A 12 3.34 15.19 1.40
CA LEU A 12 2.07 15.17 0.67
C LEU A 12 2.21 14.19 -0.50
N LEU A 13 1.39 13.15 -0.53
CA LEU A 13 1.35 12.20 -1.64
C LEU A 13 -0.02 12.26 -2.34
N PRO A 14 -0.05 12.35 -3.67
CA PRO A 14 -1.29 12.23 -4.41
C PRO A 14 -1.80 10.79 -4.33
N ASN A 15 -3.11 10.60 -4.12
CA ASN A 15 -3.77 9.32 -4.23
C ASN A 15 -4.09 9.06 -5.71
N ILE A 16 -3.19 8.36 -6.38
CA ILE A 16 -3.29 8.05 -7.79
C ILE A 16 -2.96 6.58 -8.00
N LYS A 17 -3.52 6.03 -9.07
CA LYS A 17 -3.19 4.67 -9.46
C LYS A 17 -1.71 4.59 -9.82
N VAL A 18 -1.02 3.66 -9.17
CA VAL A 18 0.39 3.36 -9.43
C VAL A 18 0.49 1.98 -10.03
N HIS A 19 1.45 1.80 -10.94
CA HIS A 19 1.83 0.49 -11.43
C HIS A 19 3.34 0.42 -11.60
N ARG A 20 3.88 -0.79 -11.45
CA ARG A 20 5.28 -1.08 -11.75
C ARG A 20 5.34 -1.65 -13.17
N PRO A 21 5.97 -0.97 -14.14
CA PRO A 21 6.12 -1.50 -15.48
C PRO A 21 7.04 -2.72 -15.45
N HIS A 22 6.67 -3.77 -16.17
CA HIS A 22 7.54 -4.92 -16.36
C HIS A 22 8.49 -4.63 -17.52
N VAL A 23 9.75 -4.35 -17.20
CA VAL A 23 10.79 -4.11 -18.20
C VAL A 23 11.61 -5.39 -18.34
N SER A 24 11.63 -5.99 -19.54
CA SER A 24 12.30 -7.28 -19.79
C SER A 24 13.81 -7.25 -19.48
N THR A 25 14.44 -6.08 -19.63
CA THR A 25 15.86 -5.88 -19.34
C THR A 25 16.18 -5.70 -17.85
N ASP A 26 15.16 -5.37 -17.03
CA ASP A 26 15.28 -5.22 -15.59
C ASP A 26 14.04 -5.78 -14.89
N PRO A 27 13.98 -7.11 -14.72
CA PRO A 27 12.87 -7.76 -14.02
C PRO A 27 12.84 -7.37 -12.54
N PHE A 28 13.90 -6.72 -12.03
CA PHE A 28 13.99 -6.27 -10.66
C PHE A 28 13.78 -4.77 -10.43
N SER A 29 13.25 -4.07 -11.44
CA SER A 29 12.98 -2.65 -11.33
C SER A 29 12.03 -2.30 -10.18
N THR A 30 12.35 -1.22 -9.47
CA THR A 30 11.51 -0.61 -8.43
C THR A 30 10.87 0.70 -8.91
N GLU A 31 11.02 1.02 -10.20
CA GLU A 31 10.45 2.22 -10.81
C GLU A 31 8.93 2.18 -10.78
N LEU A 32 8.31 3.25 -10.31
CA LEU A 32 6.86 3.39 -10.20
C LEU A 32 6.35 4.40 -11.19
N VAL A 33 5.39 3.98 -12.01
CA VAL A 33 4.69 4.87 -12.92
C VAL A 33 3.36 5.29 -12.31
N MET A 34 3.20 6.60 -12.22
CA MET A 34 2.01 7.27 -11.68
C MET A 34 1.01 7.54 -12.81
N GLU A 35 -0.09 6.79 -12.86
CA GLU A 35 -1.12 6.90 -13.89
C GLU A 35 -2.11 8.03 -13.55
N ARG A 36 -1.68 9.28 -13.77
CA ARG A 36 -2.49 10.48 -13.45
C ARG A 36 -3.78 10.62 -14.27
N GLY A 37 -3.84 10.00 -15.45
CA GLY A 37 -4.99 10.07 -16.35
C GLY A 37 -6.13 9.10 -16.04
N ASN A 38 -6.01 8.28 -14.98
CA ASN A 38 -7.01 7.28 -14.66
C ASN A 38 -8.23 7.92 -13.98
N THR A 39 -9.25 8.25 -14.77
CA THR A 39 -10.49 8.88 -14.30
C THR A 39 -11.28 8.00 -13.35
N ASP A 40 -11.26 6.69 -13.54
CA ASP A 40 -11.98 5.72 -12.69
C ASP A 40 -11.40 5.71 -11.28
N TRP A 41 -10.07 5.65 -11.17
CA TRP A 41 -9.39 5.71 -9.88
C TRP A 41 -9.67 7.04 -9.19
N TRP A 42 -9.59 8.13 -9.96
CA TRP A 42 -9.78 9.46 -9.42
C TRP A 42 -11.22 9.69 -8.98
N ALA A 43 -12.22 9.13 -9.66
CA ALA A 43 -13.62 9.23 -9.27
C ALA A 43 -13.93 8.46 -7.98
N ALA A 44 -13.40 7.24 -7.84
CA ALA A 44 -13.64 6.39 -6.67
C ALA A 44 -12.86 6.83 -5.41
N ALA A 45 -11.73 7.52 -5.58
CA ALA A 45 -10.92 7.96 -4.44
C ALA A 45 -11.61 9.07 -3.63
N LYS A 46 -12.05 8.77 -2.39
CA LYS A 46 -12.60 9.77 -1.45
C LYS A 46 -11.59 10.88 -1.16
N ASN A 47 -10.37 10.50 -0.80
CA ASN A 47 -9.26 11.42 -0.55
C ASN A 47 -8.32 11.49 -1.77
N LYS A 48 -8.14 12.68 -2.36
CA LYS A 48 -7.27 12.90 -3.53
C LYS A 48 -5.79 13.01 -3.17
N THR A 49 -5.49 13.37 -1.93
CA THR A 49 -4.12 13.49 -1.42
C THR A 49 -4.09 13.01 0.02
N PHE A 50 -2.96 12.43 0.41
CA PHE A 50 -2.68 12.02 1.77
C PHE A 50 -1.50 12.82 2.31
N LEU A 51 -1.64 13.31 3.54
CA LEU A 51 -0.60 14.05 4.24
C LEU A 51 -0.01 13.16 5.34
N TYR A 52 1.26 12.80 5.19
CA TYR A 52 1.98 11.94 6.13
C TYR A 52 2.90 12.78 7.01
N PRO A 53 2.67 12.85 8.34
CA PRO A 53 3.62 13.44 9.26
C PRO A 53 4.92 12.64 9.25
N ILE A 54 6.05 13.34 9.23
CA ILE A 54 7.36 12.75 9.43
C ILE A 54 7.70 12.92 10.91
N HIS A 55 8.01 11.80 11.57
CA HIS A 55 8.45 11.81 12.96
C HIS A 55 9.70 12.69 13.13
N ALA A 56 9.91 13.28 14.32
CA ALA A 56 11.04 14.19 14.59
C ALA A 56 12.42 13.57 14.30
N SER A 57 12.54 12.24 14.41
CA SER A 57 13.75 11.49 14.03
C SER A 57 13.99 11.37 12.52
N ARG A 58 13.09 11.90 11.68
CA ARG A 58 13.09 11.86 10.21
C ARG A 58 13.18 10.45 9.59
N SER A 59 12.92 9.43 10.40
CA SER A 59 13.12 8.02 10.01
C SER A 59 11.80 7.29 9.71
N PHE A 60 10.66 7.84 10.13
CA PHE A 60 9.36 7.18 10.03
C PHE A 60 8.28 8.15 9.55
N LEU A 61 7.43 7.67 8.63
CA LEU A 61 6.20 8.32 8.21
C LEU A 61 5.05 7.74 9.03
N GLN A 62 4.21 8.62 9.58
CA GLN A 62 3.00 8.21 10.30
C GLN A 62 1.82 8.13 9.33
N THR A 63 0.99 7.11 9.48
CA THR A 63 -0.20 6.88 8.66
C THR A 63 -1.43 7.23 9.51
N PRO A 64 -1.99 8.45 9.39
CA PRO A 64 -3.03 8.93 10.30
C PRO A 64 -4.38 8.22 10.12
N THR A 65 -4.62 7.61 8.96
CA THR A 65 -5.86 6.90 8.65
C THR A 65 -5.58 5.52 8.04
N LEU A 66 -6.56 4.63 8.10
CA LEU A 66 -6.49 3.29 7.48
C LEU A 66 -6.25 3.38 5.96
N ALA A 67 -7.00 4.22 5.24
CA ALA A 67 -6.76 4.49 3.81
C ALA A 67 -5.31 4.97 3.52
N SER A 68 -4.74 5.83 4.38
CA SER A 68 -3.35 6.27 4.24
C SER A 68 -2.34 5.14 4.50
N ALA A 69 -2.64 4.26 5.46
CA ALA A 69 -1.82 3.08 5.75
C ALA A 69 -1.84 2.10 4.57
N LEU A 70 -3.02 1.80 4.03
CA LEU A 70 -3.20 0.94 2.84
C LEU A 70 -2.48 1.52 1.63
N TYR A 71 -2.60 2.83 1.38
CA TYR A 71 -1.93 3.46 0.24
C TYR A 71 -0.40 3.45 0.39
N MET A 72 0.11 3.78 1.57
CA MET A 72 1.55 3.71 1.87
C MET A 72 2.07 2.28 1.77
N MET A 73 1.30 1.30 2.25
CA MET A 73 1.61 -0.12 2.11
C MET A 73 1.72 -0.52 0.64
N MET A 74 0.75 -0.13 -0.20
CA MET A 74 0.78 -0.40 -1.64
C MET A 74 2.03 0.18 -2.31
N LEU A 75 2.38 1.44 -2.00
CA LEU A 75 3.58 2.08 -2.56
C LEU A 75 4.86 1.34 -2.14
N ARG A 76 5.01 1.01 -0.85
CA ARG A 76 6.19 0.27 -0.35
C ARG A 76 6.30 -1.11 -0.96
N TRP A 77 5.16 -1.80 -1.12
CA TRP A 77 5.13 -3.12 -1.74
C TRP A 77 5.52 -3.05 -3.22
N MET A 78 5.00 -2.07 -3.96
CA MET A 78 5.41 -1.80 -5.33
C MET A 78 6.83 -1.24 -5.44
N HIS A 79 7.46 -0.81 -4.35
CA HIS A 79 8.89 -0.49 -4.30
C HIS A 79 9.75 -1.68 -3.79
N ARG A 80 9.15 -2.85 -3.50
CA ARG A 80 9.83 -4.02 -2.88
C ARG A 80 10.43 -3.76 -1.50
N ASP A 81 9.93 -2.76 -0.80
CA ASP A 81 10.22 -2.57 0.62
C ASP A 81 9.34 -3.51 1.46
N TYR A 82 9.63 -4.81 1.39
CA TYR A 82 8.84 -5.84 2.09
C TYR A 82 8.90 -5.69 3.61
N ARG A 83 10.00 -5.16 4.14
CA ARG A 83 10.16 -4.87 5.57
C ARG A 83 9.24 -3.72 6.00
N GLY A 84 9.18 -2.65 5.22
CA GLY A 84 8.26 -1.55 5.46
C GLY A 84 6.80 -1.96 5.36
N VAL A 85 6.46 -2.87 4.44
CA VAL A 85 5.11 -3.47 4.36
C VAL A 85 4.78 -4.24 5.64
N ALA A 86 5.68 -5.11 6.10
CA ALA A 86 5.48 -5.89 7.33
C ALA A 86 5.22 -4.98 8.56
N GLY A 87 5.91 -3.85 8.65
CA GLY A 87 5.70 -2.87 9.72
C GLY A 87 4.37 -2.13 9.66
N LEU A 88 3.70 -2.10 8.50
CA LEU A 88 2.39 -1.46 8.32
C LEU A 88 1.22 -2.44 8.51
N VAL A 89 1.46 -3.74 8.64
CA VAL A 89 0.41 -4.76 8.80
C VAL A 89 -0.49 -4.47 10.00
N SER A 90 0.09 -4.08 11.13
CA SER A 90 -0.68 -3.74 12.33
C SER A 90 -1.52 -2.47 12.17
N ALA A 91 -1.15 -1.57 11.27
CA ALA A 91 -1.90 -0.34 10.99
C ALA A 91 -3.06 -0.56 10.03
N VAL A 92 -3.04 -1.65 9.25
CA VAL A 92 -4.14 -2.01 8.33
C VAL A 92 -5.05 -3.11 8.89
N GLY A 93 -4.63 -3.78 9.97
CA GLY A 93 -5.45 -4.77 10.65
C GLY A 93 -6.69 -4.12 11.27
N THR A 94 -7.86 -4.63 10.91
CA THR A 94 -9.17 -4.11 11.33
C THR A 94 -10.11 -5.29 11.56
N ASP A 95 -11.05 -5.12 12.48
CA ASP A 95 -12.15 -6.05 12.75
C ASP A 95 -13.40 -5.73 11.92
N SER A 96 -13.36 -4.62 11.18
CA SER A 96 -14.49 -4.06 10.43
C SER A 96 -14.19 -4.04 8.94
N LYS A 97 -15.24 -4.17 8.10
CA LYS A 97 -15.10 -4.10 6.65
C LYS A 97 -14.57 -2.74 6.20
N PHE A 98 -13.68 -2.74 5.20
CA PHE A 98 -13.17 -1.51 4.58
C PHE A 98 -14.29 -0.70 3.90
N GLU A 99 -14.17 0.62 3.97
CA GLU A 99 -14.95 1.55 3.16
C GLU A 99 -14.63 1.40 1.66
N ASP A 100 -15.46 1.95 0.78
CA ASP A 100 -15.31 1.80 -0.68
C ASP A 100 -13.96 2.33 -1.21
N ASP A 101 -13.43 3.42 -0.63
CA ASP A 101 -12.15 4.02 -1.03
C ASP A 101 -10.95 3.20 -0.53
N GLU A 102 -11.05 2.64 0.67
CA GLU A 102 -10.07 1.71 1.23
C GLU A 102 -10.05 0.41 0.42
N MET A 103 -11.22 -0.11 0.07
CA MET A 103 -11.39 -1.30 -0.75
C MET A 103 -10.79 -1.11 -2.15
N GLN A 104 -10.90 0.08 -2.74
CA GLN A 104 -10.25 0.41 -4.01
C GLN A 104 -8.73 0.23 -3.93
N ILE A 105 -8.10 0.74 -2.87
CA ILE A 105 -6.66 0.61 -2.64
C ILE A 105 -6.29 -0.84 -2.36
N PHE A 106 -7.09 -1.53 -1.55
CA PHE A 106 -6.91 -2.93 -1.20
C PHE A 106 -6.98 -3.85 -2.43
N ARG A 107 -7.94 -3.64 -3.34
CA ARG A 107 -8.00 -4.33 -4.64
C ARG A 107 -6.76 -4.04 -5.50
N GLY A 108 -6.17 -2.85 -5.37
CA GLY A 108 -4.89 -2.50 -6.00
C GLY A 108 -3.74 -3.40 -5.55
N LEU A 109 -3.69 -3.79 -4.28
CA LEU A 109 -2.68 -4.71 -3.75
C LEU A 109 -2.74 -6.10 -4.40
N GLY A 110 -3.94 -6.60 -4.71
CA GLY A 110 -4.11 -7.88 -5.42
C GLY A 110 -3.50 -7.93 -6.82
N ARG A 111 -3.30 -6.78 -7.46
CA ARG A 111 -2.64 -6.68 -8.77
C ARG A 111 -1.11 -6.80 -8.69
N ILE A 112 -0.53 -6.76 -7.49
CA ILE A 112 0.92 -6.85 -7.31
C ILE A 112 1.32 -8.31 -7.45
N THR A 113 1.75 -8.73 -8.63
CA THR A 113 2.29 -10.07 -8.90
C THR A 113 3.81 -10.03 -8.79
N ASP A 114 4.33 -10.09 -7.56
CA ASP A 114 5.77 -10.16 -7.29
C ASP A 114 6.11 -11.57 -6.77
N PRO A 115 6.98 -12.34 -7.47
CA PRO A 115 7.31 -13.73 -7.12
C PRO A 115 8.25 -13.86 -5.92
N HIS A 116 8.68 -12.75 -5.31
CA HIS A 116 9.58 -12.78 -4.16
C HIS A 116 8.92 -13.43 -2.93
N PRO A 117 9.59 -14.32 -2.18
CA PRO A 117 9.00 -15.01 -1.03
C PRO A 117 8.48 -14.06 0.05
N ASP A 118 9.18 -12.95 0.32
CA ASP A 118 8.69 -11.94 1.28
C ASP A 118 7.39 -11.26 0.82
N SER A 119 7.12 -11.19 -0.49
CA SER A 119 5.85 -10.71 -1.01
C SER A 119 4.73 -11.68 -0.61
N HIS A 120 4.91 -12.99 -0.85
CA HIS A 120 3.96 -14.01 -0.43
C HIS A 120 3.76 -14.02 1.10
N ALA A 121 4.85 -13.91 1.88
CA ALA A 121 4.77 -13.82 3.33
C ALA A 121 3.96 -12.59 3.80
N ASN A 122 4.12 -11.44 3.13
CA ASN A 122 3.34 -10.24 3.44
C ASN A 122 1.86 -10.38 3.04
N ARG A 123 1.52 -11.07 1.96
CA ARG A 123 0.12 -11.41 1.64
C ARG A 123 -0.51 -12.22 2.76
N LEU A 124 0.18 -13.27 3.22
CA LEU A 124 -0.29 -14.08 4.36
C LEU A 124 -0.48 -13.25 5.63
N ARG A 125 0.47 -12.36 5.94
CA ARG A 125 0.38 -11.47 7.11
C ARG A 125 -0.80 -10.51 7.02
N VAL A 126 -1.01 -9.87 5.87
CA VAL A 126 -2.14 -8.95 5.67
C VAL A 126 -3.45 -9.74 5.75
N SER A 127 -3.54 -10.91 5.12
CA SER A 127 -4.72 -11.77 5.20
C SER A 127 -5.04 -12.21 6.62
N LEU A 128 -4.02 -12.50 7.44
CA LEU A 128 -4.23 -12.78 8.86
C LEU A 128 -4.72 -11.55 9.64
N ALA A 129 -4.15 -10.37 9.36
CA ALA A 129 -4.50 -9.14 10.05
C ALA A 129 -5.93 -8.65 9.77
N ILE A 130 -6.53 -9.07 8.65
CA ILE A 130 -7.91 -8.72 8.27
C ILE A 130 -8.86 -9.92 8.32
N ALA A 131 -8.41 -11.06 8.87
CA ALA A 131 -9.21 -12.28 8.93
C ALA A 131 -10.54 -12.05 9.68
N ASP A 132 -10.52 -11.19 10.69
CA ASP A 132 -11.70 -10.86 11.50
C ASP A 132 -12.70 -9.93 10.78
N ALA A 133 -12.26 -9.18 9.75
CA ALA A 133 -13.11 -8.27 8.98
C ALA A 133 -14.11 -8.97 8.04
N ASN A 134 -13.97 -10.30 7.85
CA ASN A 134 -14.83 -11.15 7.02
C ASN A 134 -15.11 -10.56 5.62
N MET A 135 -14.03 -10.31 4.88
CA MET A 135 -14.05 -9.72 3.55
C MET A 135 -13.34 -10.58 2.51
N GLU A 136 -13.70 -10.41 1.23
CA GLU A 136 -13.04 -11.13 0.15
C GLU A 136 -11.61 -10.62 -0.05
N LEU A 137 -10.67 -11.55 -0.10
CA LEU A 137 -9.27 -11.27 -0.39
C LEU A 137 -9.06 -11.07 -1.88
N PRO A 138 -8.20 -10.13 -2.30
CA PRO A 138 -7.96 -9.85 -3.71
C PRO A 138 -6.88 -10.78 -4.32
N TRP A 139 -6.40 -11.75 -3.54
CA TRP A 139 -5.45 -12.79 -3.96
C TRP A 139 -5.90 -14.16 -3.42
N ASP A 140 -5.45 -15.23 -4.09
CA ASP A 140 -5.70 -16.60 -3.66
C ASP A 140 -4.58 -17.11 -2.73
N LEU A 141 -4.97 -17.49 -1.51
CA LEU A 141 -4.07 -18.02 -0.48
C LEU A 141 -3.55 -19.43 -0.81
N LEU A 142 -4.29 -20.21 -1.61
CA LEU A 142 -3.89 -21.57 -1.96
C LEU A 142 -2.71 -21.57 -2.94
N GLN A 143 -2.69 -20.60 -3.86
CA GLN A 143 -1.59 -20.42 -4.80
C GLN A 143 -0.28 -20.00 -4.08
N ASP A 144 -0.40 -19.20 -3.02
CA ASP A 144 0.74 -18.74 -2.22
C ASP A 144 1.31 -19.81 -1.28
N ARG A 145 0.55 -20.85 -0.92
CA ARG A 145 1.02 -21.98 -0.09
C ARG A 145 1.87 -23.01 -0.84
N LEU A 146 1.70 -23.13 -2.15
CA LEU A 146 2.37 -24.14 -2.98
C LEU A 146 3.70 -23.68 -3.58
N SER A 147 4.03 -22.39 -3.42
CA SER A 147 5.21 -21.73 -4.00
C SER A 147 6.37 -21.55 -3.01
N VAL A 148 6.26 -22.13 -1.80
CA VAL A 148 7.29 -22.13 -0.74
C VAL A 148 8.02 -23.46 -0.68
#